data_AF-A0A937WIR9-F1
#
_entry.id   AF-A0A937WIR9-F1
#
_cell.length_a   1.000
_cell.length_b   1.000
_cell.length_c   1.000
_cell.angle_alpha   90.00
_cell.angle_beta   90.00
_cell.angle_gamma   90.00
#
_symmetry.space_group_name_H-M   'P 1'
#
loop_
_entity.id
_entity.type
_entity.pdbx_description
1 polymer ?
#
loop_
_entity_poly.entity_id
_entity_poly.type
_entity_poly.pdbx_seq_one_letter_code
_entity_poly.pdbx_strand_id
1 'polypeptide(L)' 'MGKIENDHQLRVSLKAAKRLQLALEGIKTIPNSDIRQMCEDSTSFMLETIEREIEEYLLQKAAETSAKKPSIQAASG' A
#
# COMPACT_ATOMS: atom_id res chain seq x y z
N MET A 1 -1.73 -9.13 19.90
CA MET A 1 -0.69 -8.27 19.28
C MET A 1 -0.99 -7.83 17.83
N GLY A 2 -1.92 -8.45 17.07
CA GLY A 2 -1.99 -8.29 15.59
C GLY A 2 -2.77 -7.12 14.94
N LYS A 3 -3.11 -6.01 15.61
CA LYS A 3 -3.79 -4.86 14.93
C LYS A 3 -2.92 -3.60 14.86
N ILE A 4 -2.27 -3.25 15.97
CA ILE A 4 -1.40 -2.06 16.06
C ILE A 4 -0.17 -2.21 15.14
N GLU A 5 0.34 -3.44 15.01
CA GLU A 5 1.50 -3.75 14.17
C GLU A 5 1.18 -3.62 12.67
N ASN A 6 0.03 -4.12 12.23
CA ASN A 6 -0.38 -4.00 10.83
C ASN A 6 -0.73 -2.54 10.44
N ASP A 7 -1.34 -1.77 11.35
CA ASP A 7 -1.62 -0.34 11.12
C ASP A 7 -0.32 0.48 11.05
N HIS A 8 0.71 0.08 11.82
CA HIS A 8 2.03 0.69 11.74
C HIS A 8 2.73 0.37 10.41
N GLN A 9 2.73 -0.90 9.99
CA GLN A 9 3.26 -1.33 8.70
C GLN A 9 2.61 -0.58 7.54
N LEU A 10 1.27 -0.46 7.52
CA LEU A 10 0.55 0.30 6.49
C LEU A 10 1.04 1.76 6.43
N ARG A 11 1.24 2.42 7.56
CA ARG A 11 1.75 3.80 7.60
C ARG A 11 3.19 3.92 7.09
N VAL A 12 4.01 2.90 7.29
CA VAL A 12 5.37 2.83 6.75
C VAL A 12 5.33 2.67 5.23
N SER A 13 4.55 1.70 4.72
CA SER A 13 4.37 1.46 3.28
C SER A 13 3.84 2.72 2.56
N LEU A 14 2.83 3.39 3.12
CA LEU A 14 2.32 4.66 2.56
C LEU A 14 3.36 5.78 2.52
N LYS A 15 4.23 5.87 3.53
CA LYS A 15 5.34 6.86 3.52
C LYS A 15 6.38 6.51 2.46
N ALA A 16 6.66 5.22 2.26
CA ALA A 16 7.58 4.76 1.23
C ALA A 16 7.03 5.07 -0.17
N ALA A 17 5.77 4.76 -0.46
CA ALA A 17 5.11 5.09 -1.74
C ALA A 17 5.23 6.59 -2.08
N LYS A 18 4.93 7.46 -1.12
CA LYS A 18 5.05 8.93 -1.30
C LYS A 18 6.48 9.36 -1.63
N ARG A 19 7.48 8.75 -0.99
CA ARG A 19 8.90 9.05 -1.26
C ARG A 19 9.31 8.57 -2.65
N LEU A 20 8.85 7.40 -3.08
CA LEU A 20 9.13 6.86 -4.41
C LEU A 20 8.49 7.70 -5.51
N GLN A 21 7.25 8.18 -5.30
CA GLN A 21 6.62 9.14 -6.23
C GLN A 21 7.43 10.43 -6.37
N LEU A 22 7.94 10.98 -5.27
CA LEU A 22 8.85 12.14 -5.34
C LEU A 22 10.19 11.80 -6.02
N ALA A 23 10.71 10.59 -5.80
CA ALA A 23 11.93 10.13 -6.44
C ALA A 23 11.77 10.03 -7.97
N LEU A 24 10.63 9.57 -8.48
CA LEU A 24 10.33 9.55 -9.92
C LEU A 24 10.46 10.93 -10.56
N GLU A 25 9.98 11.99 -9.89
CA GLU A 25 10.17 13.37 -10.39
C GLU A 25 11.64 13.78 -10.42
N GLY A 26 12.43 13.36 -9.43
CA GLY A 26 13.88 13.58 -9.41
C GLY A 26 14.61 12.81 -10.50
N ILE A 27 14.20 11.58 -10.81
CA ILE A 27 14.83 10.70 -11.80
C ILE A 27 14.73 11.30 -13.21
N LYS A 28 13.65 12.02 -13.54
CA LYS A 28 13.50 12.73 -14.82
C LYS A 28 14.63 13.74 -15.09
N THR A 29 15.32 14.20 -14.05
CA THR A 29 16.44 15.14 -14.16
C THR A 29 17.78 14.45 -14.45
N ILE A 30 17.86 13.12 -14.41
CA ILE A 30 19.08 12.36 -14.70
C ILE A 30 19.40 12.50 -16.20
N PRO A 31 20.60 13.01 -16.57
CA PRO A 31 20.93 13.30 -17.95
C PRO A 31 21.26 12.05 -18.77
N ASN A 32 21.83 11.02 -18.14
CA ASN A 32 22.13 9.75 -18.79
C ASN A 32 20.86 8.92 -18.93
N SER A 33 20.45 8.60 -20.16
CA SER A 33 19.21 7.88 -20.46
C SER A 33 19.17 6.47 -19.88
N ASP A 34 20.30 5.75 -19.91
CA ASP A 34 20.35 4.35 -19.50
C ASP A 34 20.26 4.25 -17.98
N ILE A 35 20.99 5.12 -17.28
CA ILE A 35 20.90 5.24 -15.81
C ILE A 35 19.50 5.72 -15.42
N ARG A 36 18.93 6.70 -16.13
CA ARG A 36 17.58 7.18 -15.87
C ARG A 36 16.57 6.04 -16.00
N GLN A 37 16.58 5.29 -17.10
CA GLN A 37 15.67 4.17 -17.31
C GLN A 37 15.81 3.12 -16.21
N MET A 38 17.03 2.73 -15.85
CA MET A 38 17.26 1.78 -14.74
C MET A 38 16.69 2.28 -13.41
N CYS A 39 16.82 3.57 -13.12
CA CYS A 39 16.25 4.18 -11.92
C CYS A 39 14.71 4.24 -11.99
N GLU A 40 14.13 4.56 -13.14
CA GLU A 40 12.67 4.58 -13.37
C GLU A 40 12.08 3.18 -13.17
N ASP A 41 12.69 2.16 -13.78
CA ASP A 41 12.24 0.77 -13.68
C ASP A 41 12.30 0.27 -12.24
N SER A 42 13.43 0.51 -11.55
CA SER A 42 13.61 0.08 -10.16
C SER A 42 12.63 0.79 -9.21
N THR A 43 12.41 2.08 -9.43
CA THR A 43 11.51 2.88 -8.58
C THR A 43 10.05 2.49 -8.80
N SER A 44 9.66 2.24 -10.06
CA SER A 44 8.32 1.79 -10.42
C SER A 44 8.04 0.41 -9.85
N PHE A 45 8.98 -0.53 -9.96
CA PHE A 45 8.86 -1.86 -9.36
C PHE A 45 8.65 -1.82 -7.84
N MET A 46 9.42 -0.98 -7.13
CA MET A 46 9.23 -0.79 -5.69
C MET A 46 7.86 -0.18 -5.36
N LEU A 47 7.40 0.79 -6.17
CA LEU A 47 6.10 1.44 -5.97
C LEU A 47 4.96 0.43 -6.15
N GLU A 48 4.97 -0.36 -7.22
CA GLU A 48 3.98 -1.42 -7.49
C GLU A 48 3.95 -2.46 -6.36
N THR A 49 5.11 -2.85 -5.84
CA THR A 49 5.19 -3.80 -4.71
C THR A 49 4.50 -3.24 -3.48
N ILE A 50 4.74 -1.96 -3.15
CA ILE A 50 4.12 -1.29 -2.00
C ILE A 50 2.61 -1.12 -2.22
N GLU A 51 2.17 -0.77 -3.42
CA GLU A 51 0.75 -0.63 -3.75
C GLU A 51 0.01 -1.95 -3.56
N ARG A 52 0.60 -3.08 -3.97
CA ARG A 52 0.05 -4.41 -3.74
C ARG A 52 -0.07 -4.74 -2.25
N GLU A 53 0.96 -4.47 -1.45
CA GLU A 53 0.92 -4.69 0.01
C GLU A 53 -0.20 -3.89 0.68
N ILE A 54 -0.41 -2.65 0.25
CA ILE A 54 -1.49 -1.78 0.75
C ILE A 54 -2.85 -2.37 0.36
N GLU A 55 -3.02 -2.81 -0.89
CA GLU A 55 -4.25 -3.42 -1.38
C GLU A 55 -4.60 -4.70 -0.59
N GLU A 56 -3.63 -5.59 -0.39
CA GLU A 56 -3.79 -6.82 0.39
C GLU A 56 -4.24 -6.53 1.83
N TYR A 57 -3.61 -5.54 2.49
CA TYR A 57 -4.02 -5.11 3.82
C TYR A 57 -5.48 -4.60 3.83
N LEU A 58 -5.86 -3.77 2.85
CA LEU A 58 -7.21 -3.21 2.76
C LEU A 58 -8.27 -4.29 2.53
N LEU A 59 -7.98 -5.27 1.66
CA LEU A 59 -8.85 -6.43 1.43
C LEU A 59 -9.02 -7.27 2.70
N GLN A 60 -7.92 -7.52 3.43
CA GLN A 60 -7.98 -8.22 4.71
C GLN A 60 -8.85 -7.46 5.73
N LYS A 61 -8.72 -6.14 5.82
CA LYS A 61 -9.56 -5.30 6.69
C LYS A 61 -11.03 -5.29 6.29
N ALA A 62 -11.34 -5.27 5.00
CA ALA A 62 -12.72 -5.36 4.53
C ALA A 62 -13.36 -6.72 4.90
N ALA A 63 -12.59 -7.82 4.79
CA ALA A 63 -13.03 -9.15 5.20
C ALA A 63 -13.26 -9.25 6.72
N GLU A 64 -12.34 -8.74 7.54
CA GLU A 64 -12.47 -8.68 9.01
C GLU A 64 -13.71 -7.88 9.45
N THR A 65 -14.03 -6.80 8.72
CA THR A 65 -15.18 -5.94 9.02
C THR A 65 -16.50 -6.60 8.63
N SER A 66 -16.52 -7.29 7.48
CA SER A 66 -17.70 -8.02 6.99
C SER A 66 -18.05 -9.23 7.87
N ALA A 67 -17.04 -9.91 8.44
CA ALA A 67 -17.24 -11.03 9.36
C ALA A 67 -17.82 -10.62 10.74
N LYS A 68 -17.77 -9.34 11.10
CA LYS A 68 -18.27 -8.82 12.39
C LYS A 68 -19.69 -8.26 12.35
N LYS A 69 -20.43 -8.46 11.24
CA LYS A 69 -21.83 -8.00 11.13
C LYS A 69 -22.67 -8.72 12.21
N PRO A 70 -23.25 -8.01 13.20
CA PRO A 70 -24.10 -8.65 14.18
C PRO A 70 -25.33 -9.19 13.48
N SER A 71 -25.59 -10.48 13.64
CA SER A 71 -26.85 -11.11 13.26
C SER A 71 -27.96 -10.40 14.02
N ILE A 72 -28.68 -9.49 13.36
CA ILE A 72 -29.91 -8.93 13.91
C ILE A 72 -30.91 -10.08 13.91
N GLN A 73 -31.03 -10.78 15.03
CA GLN A 73 -32.15 -11.69 15.26
C GLN A 73 -33.42 -10.84 15.22
N ALA A 74 -34.22 -11.02 14.18
CA ALA A 74 -35.60 -10.57 14.16
C ALA A 74 -36.34 -11.34 15.25
N ALA A 75 -36.55 -10.69 16.39
CA ALA A 75 -37.54 -11.11 17.37
C ALA A 75 -38.92 -10.78 16.77
N SER A 76 -39.49 -11.73 16.03
CA SER A 76 -40.92 -11.73 15.73
C SER A 76 -41.58 -12.61 16.77
N GLY A 77 -42.33 -11.95 17.67
CA GLY A 77 -43.19 -12.60 18.66
C GLY A 77 -44.50 -13.11 18.09
#